data_AF-A0A1M4WAU4-F1
#
_entry.id   AF-A0A1M4WAU4-F1
#
_cell.length_a   1.000
_cell.length_b   1.000
_cell.length_c   1.000
_cell.angle_alpha   90.00
_cell.angle_beta   90.00
_cell.angle_gamma   90.00
#
_symmetry.space_group_name_H-M   'P 1'
#
loop_
_entity.id
_entity.type
_entity.pdbx_description
1 polymer ?
#
loop_
_entity_poly.entity_id
_entity_poly.type
_entity_poly.pdbx_seq_one_letter_code
_entity_poly.pdbx_strand_id
1 'polypeptide(L)' 'MPIEVKIELVGWLKRYSPEENPVIIELLFPETVDKVFIKAGIPTEEIGIMKAGENRLSPNHLISENIYIVAYPTILGG' A
#
# COMPACT_ATOMS: atom_id res chain seq x y z
N MET A 1 1.43 -19.64 6.92
CA MET A 1 0.32 -18.81 7.42
C MET A 1 0.18 -17.67 6.42
N PRO A 2 -1.04 -17.30 5.98
CA PRO A 2 -1.21 -16.17 5.07
C PRO A 2 -0.73 -14.89 5.74
N ILE A 3 -0.10 -14.01 4.96
CA ILE A 3 0.35 -12.68 5.41
C ILE A 3 -0.73 -11.68 5.02
N GLU A 4 -1.30 -10.99 6.01
CA GLU A 4 -2.33 -9.97 5.80
C GLU A 4 -1.68 -8.59 5.64
N VAL A 5 -1.93 -7.94 4.51
CA VAL A 5 -1.52 -6.57 4.25
C VAL A 5 -2.73 -5.66 4.19
N LYS A 6 -2.78 -4.67 5.07
CA LYS A 6 -3.82 -3.62 5.09
C LYS A 6 -3.25 -2.35 4.51
N ILE A 7 -3.92 -1.78 3.52
CA ILE A 7 -3.47 -0.58 2.82
C ILE A 7 -4.50 0.54 3.02
N GLU A 8 -4.17 1.52 3.84
CA GLU A 8 -4.96 2.73 4.00
C GLU A 8 -4.64 3.74 2.90
N LEU A 9 -5.65 4.08 2.10
CA LEU A 9 -5.53 5.07 1.04
C LEU A 9 -5.90 6.45 1.56
N VAL A 10 -5.00 7.42 1.38
CA VAL A 10 -5.20 8.81 1.80
C VAL A 10 -5.49 9.71 0.60
N GLY A 11 -6.27 10.77 0.83
CA GLY A 11 -6.54 11.78 -0.20
C GLY A 11 -7.20 11.21 -1.44
N TRP A 12 -6.73 11.61 -2.62
CA TRP A 12 -7.32 11.20 -3.89
C TRP A 12 -7.03 9.73 -4.26
N LEU A 13 -6.10 9.04 -3.57
CA LEU A 13 -5.87 7.60 -3.78
C LEU A 13 -7.10 6.77 -3.42
N LYS A 14 -8.00 7.28 -2.56
CA LYS A 14 -9.26 6.61 -2.22
C LYS A 14 -10.14 6.28 -3.43
N ARG A 15 -9.91 6.91 -4.60
CA ARG A 15 -10.59 6.56 -5.86
C ARG A 15 -10.36 5.12 -6.31
N TYR A 16 -9.25 4.51 -5.91
CA TYR A 16 -8.91 3.12 -6.27
C TYR A 16 -9.69 2.09 -5.47
N SER A 17 -10.21 2.47 -4.30
CA SER A 17 -11.08 1.62 -3.50
C SER A 17 -12.12 2.47 -2.78
N PRO A 18 -13.15 2.95 -3.49
CA PRO A 18 -14.12 3.90 -2.95
C PRO A 18 -15.03 3.28 -1.88
N GLU A 19 -15.21 1.96 -1.90
CA GLU A 19 -16.11 1.22 -1.00
C GLU A 19 -15.37 0.56 0.17
N GLU A 20 -14.05 0.37 0.07
CA GLU A 20 -13.27 -0.38 1.06
C GLU A 20 -11.93 0.33 1.34
N ASN A 21 -11.74 0.81 2.58
CA ASN A 21 -10.50 1.44 3.01
C ASN A 21 -10.34 1.24 4.52
N PRO A 22 -9.35 0.46 5.00
CA PRO A 22 -8.18 -0.05 4.25
C PRO A 22 -8.50 -1.20 3.28
N VAL A 23 -7.75 -1.27 2.18
CA VAL A 23 -7.75 -2.42 1.24
C VAL A 23 -7.00 -3.58 1.88
N ILE A 24 -7.58 -4.78 1.87
CA ILE A 24 -6.97 -5.98 2.47
C ILE A 24 -6.45 -6.90 1.36
N ILE A 25 -5.16 -7.24 1.42
CA ILE A 25 -4.50 -8.20 0.52
C ILE A 25 -3.92 -9.34 1.33
N GLU A 26 -4.27 -10.58 0.98
CA GLU A 26 -3.65 -11.77 1.53
C GLU A 26 -2.52 -12.28 0.62
N LEU A 27 -1.34 -12.46 1.19
CA LEU A 27 -0.18 -13.02 0.49
C LEU A 27 0.08 -14.45 0.95
N LEU A 28 0.30 -15.34 -0.02
CA LEU A 28 0.68 -16.73 0.24
C LEU A 28 2.18 -16.89 0.53
N PHE A 29 2.99 -15.92 0.08
CA PHE A 29 4.44 -15.87 0.25
C PHE A 29 4.89 -14.40 0.38
N PRO A 30 6.08 -14.13 0.95
CA PRO A 30 6.59 -12.77 1.05
C PRO A 30 6.71 -12.07 -0.31
N GLU A 31 6.28 -10.81 -0.38
CA GLU A 31 6.31 -10.00 -1.60
C GLU A 31 6.78 -8.58 -1.32
N THR A 32 7.21 -7.86 -2.36
CA THR A 32 7.62 -6.46 -2.22
C THR A 32 6.41 -5.54 -2.12
N VAL A 33 6.57 -4.42 -1.43
CA VAL A 33 5.54 -3.37 -1.32
C VAL A 33 4.94 -3.02 -2.69
N ASP A 34 5.78 -2.82 -3.71
CA ASP A 34 5.33 -2.50 -5.08
C ASP A 34 4.37 -3.56 -5.64
N LYS A 35 4.71 -4.85 -5.50
CA LYS A 35 3.85 -5.95 -5.96
C LYS A 35 2.52 -5.98 -5.23
N VAL A 36 2.51 -5.66 -3.94
CA VAL A 36 1.28 -5.63 -3.15
C VAL A 36 0.34 -4.53 -3.63
N PHE A 37 0.86 -3.33 -3.92
CA PHE A 37 0.05 -2.25 -4.48
C PHE A 37 -0.49 -2.57 -5.89
N ILE A 38 0.32 -3.19 -6.74
CA ILE A 38 -0.11 -3.66 -8.07
C ILE A 38 -1.26 -4.68 -7.91
N LYS A 39 -1.16 -5.62 -6.96
CA LYS A 39 -2.22 -6.60 -6.67
C LYS A 39 -3.50 -5.96 -6.14
N ALA A 40 -3.38 -4.87 -5.38
CA ALA A 40 -4.49 -4.08 -4.91
C ALA A 40 -5.11 -3.17 -5.99
N GLY A 41 -4.59 -3.18 -7.22
CA GLY A 41 -5.08 -2.33 -8.31
C GLY A 41 -4.75 -0.85 -8.12
N ILE A 42 -3.74 -0.53 -7.30
CA ILE A 42 -3.32 0.84 -7.00
C ILE A 42 -1.99 1.11 -7.74
N PRO A 43 -1.95 2.07 -8.67
CA PRO A 43 -0.73 2.39 -9.40
C PRO A 43 0.33 3.00 -8.46
N THR A 44 1.54 2.44 -8.44
CA THR A 44 2.59 2.88 -7.51
C THR A 44 3.23 4.20 -7.89
N GLU A 45 3.17 4.59 -9.17
CA GLU A 45 3.57 5.90 -9.69
C GLU A 45 2.74 7.06 -9.11
N GLU A 46 1.54 6.74 -8.64
CA GLU A 46 0.62 7.70 -8.05
C GLU A 46 0.81 7.85 -6.52
N ILE A 47 1.67 7.02 -5.93
CA ILE A 47 1.96 7.01 -4.50
C ILE A 47 3.28 7.74 -4.24
N GLY A 48 3.22 8.85 -3.50
CA GLY A 48 4.40 9.62 -3.14
C GLY A 48 5.11 9.06 -1.90
N ILE A 49 4.33 8.61 -0.91
CA ILE A 49 4.85 8.13 0.37
C ILE A 49 4.06 6.90 0.81
N MET A 50 4.78 5.85 1.21
CA MET A 50 4.24 4.67 1.87
C MET A 50 4.84 4.59 3.27
N LYS A 51 4.02 4.35 4.30
CA LYS A 51 4.46 4.23 5.69
C LYS A 51 3.91 2.99 6.37
N ALA A 52 4.71 2.36 7.22
CA ALA A 52 4.23 1.40 8.23
C ALA A 52 4.65 1.91 9.61
N GLY A 53 3.67 2.35 10.40
CA GLY A 53 3.93 3.14 11.61
C GLY A 53 4.70 4.43 11.28
N GLU A 54 5.82 4.66 11.97
CA GLU A 54 6.68 5.81 11.74
C GLU A 54 7.64 5.64 10.55
N ASN A 55 7.82 4.40 10.08
CA ASN A 55 8.82 4.06 9.08
C ASN A 55 8.30 4.30 7.66
N ARG A 56 9.07 5.02 6.84
CA ARG A 56 8.84 5.11 5.41
C ARG A 56 9.27 3.81 4.73
N LEU A 57 8.39 3.24 3.92
CA LEU A 57 8.69 2.05 3.14
C LEU A 57 9.25 2.42 1.76
N SER A 58 10.20 1.63 1.27
CA SER A 58 10.62 1.65 -0.12
C SER A 58 9.75 0.68 -0.95
N PRO A 59 9.57 0.91 -2.26
CA PRO A 59 8.84 -0.02 -3.13
C PRO A 59 9.41 -1.45 -3.11
N ASN A 60 10.73 -1.58 -2.89
CA ASN A 60 11.45 -2.85 -2.84
C ASN A 60 11.47 -3.49 -1.44
N HIS A 61 10.87 -2.86 -0.43
CA HIS A 61 10.79 -3.43 0.91
C HIS A 61 10.01 -4.75 0.86
N LEU A 62 10.56 -5.81 1.44
CA LEU A 62 9.97 -7.15 1.46
C LEU A 62 9.00 -7.27 2.65
N ILE A 63 7.74 -7.54 2.36
CA ILE A 63 6.69 -7.83 3.35
C ILE A 63 6.70 -9.33 3.61
N SER A 64 7.05 -9.73 4.82
CA SER A 64 7.09 -11.14 5.24
C SER A 64 6.20 -11.45 6.46
N GLU A 65 5.51 -10.42 6.96
CA GLU A 65 4.64 -10.48 8.13
C GLU A 65 3.46 -9.53 7.94
N ASN A 66 2.43 -9.68 8.79
CA ASN A 66 1.24 -8.86 8.73
C ASN A 66 1.61 -7.38 8.91
N ILE A 67 1.11 -6.52 8.03
CA ILE A 67 1.53 -5.12 8.02
C ILE A 67 0.37 -4.18 7.67
N TYR A 68 0.40 -3.00 8.28
CA TYR A 68 -0.50 -1.90 7.97
C TYR A 68 0.28 -0.79 7.29
N ILE A 69 -0.08 -0.48 6.05
CA ILE A 69 0.59 0.49 5.19
C ILE A 69 -0.36 1.68 4.98
N VAL A 70 0.12 2.89 5.25
CA VAL A 70 -0.57 4.13 4.87
C VAL A 70 0.05 4.66 3.58
N ALA A 71 -0.76 4.79 2.54
CA ALA A 71 -0.35 5.29 1.23
C ALA A 71 -0.85 6.73 1.03
N TYR A 72 0.11 7.63 0.80
CA TYR A 72 -0.17 9.03 0.49
C TYR A 72 0.06 9.28 -0.99
N PRO A 73 -0.82 10.06 -1.64
CA PRO A 73 -0.67 10.39 -3.05
C PRO A 73 0.62 11.16 -3.31
N THR A 74 1.14 11.06 -4.52
CA THR A 74 2.15 11.98 -5.04
C THR A 74 1.59 13.40 -4.98
N ILE A 75 2.32 14.31 -4.33
CA ILE A 75 1.96 15.74 -4.29
C ILE A 75 2.31 16.32 -5.66
N LEU A 76 1.31 16.42 -6.53
CA LEU A 76 1.37 17.24 -7.73
C LEU A 76 1.04 18.68 -7.26
N GLY A 77 2.08 19.46 -6.95
CA GLY A 77 1.93 20.85 -6.54
C GLY A 77 1.25 21.70 -7.64
N GLY A 78 0.52 22.73 -7.20
CA GLY A 78 0.00 23.81 -8.06
C GLY A 78 1.02 24.89 -8.36
#